data_AF-A0A939VHT3-F1
#
_entry.id   AF-A0A939VHT3-F1
#
_cell.length_a   1.000
_cell.length_b   1.000
_cell.length_c   1.000
_cell.angle_alpha   90.00
_cell.angle_beta   90.00
_cell.angle_gamma   90.00
#
_symmetry.space_group_name_H-M   'P 1'
#
loop_
_entity.id
_entity.type
_entity.pdbx_description
1 polymer ?
#
loop_
_entity_poly.entity_id
_entity_poly.type
_entity_poly.pdbx_seq_one_letter_code
_entity_poly.pdbx_strand_id
1 'polypeptide(L)'
;MKKIFFNVLVLLSLICLPVVMSAHTIVASAGEHGTISPSGDVEVTDGETQAFTITPEGGYQIASVIVDAANVTENIVAGDGVFFYTFENVTADHTIDVTFEEIPTYLITVVVGENGNVYYNDALASEHVAVYEGDTPEFVITPATNYQIATLTVDENAISLTPVQLGGYTYTFEPVTAAHTLSVTFELIPVTHTIVASAGENGTISPDGNVTVTDGEDQQFQISATSGYRIASVLVDGVEAIDDLENDVYTFTNVTADHTIAATFEEIPAVTYTITATVLGGHGTVDPDGEITVNAGSSYDVTFIPDEGYALDTVKVNGIVRYPVEGTGYITNNVYPLTNISENYTITVRYKDIRTYYHIHVDIETAGGTVSPADTSVIEGTDVTLVVTPNEGFHVSQFTIDGNTITNSQISEITFENVQTDHEIKISFMTNSIDEESLSVMGIYPNPNNGMFSIDFSNIEGDATYQLIDARGAVVETRDINVANGETMNFNHNLNAGTYFVRIINADKVYVGQIVVE
;
A
#
# COMPACT_ATOMS: atom_id res chain seq x y z
N MET A 1 -17.34 -136.87 53.27
CA MET A 1 -17.29 -137.97 54.26
C MET A 1 -16.15 -137.67 55.25
N LYS A 2 -16.42 -137.73 56.57
CA LYS A 2 -15.52 -137.82 57.76
C LYS A 2 -14.03 -137.34 57.62
N LYS A 3 -13.57 -136.31 58.36
CA LYS A 3 -13.18 -136.22 59.80
C LYS A 3 -11.67 -136.54 60.06
N ILE A 4 -10.99 -135.61 60.77
CA ILE A 4 -10.06 -135.78 61.95
C ILE A 4 -8.56 -135.33 61.84
N PHE A 5 -8.20 -134.30 62.67
CA PHE A 5 -7.03 -134.05 63.59
C PHE A 5 -5.55 -134.11 63.09
N PHE A 6 -4.49 -133.42 63.59
CA PHE A 6 -4.17 -132.46 64.68
C PHE A 6 -2.72 -131.89 64.50
N ASN A 7 -2.40 -130.71 65.13
CA ASN A 7 -1.10 -130.18 65.66
C ASN A 7 0.17 -129.98 64.76
N VAL A 8 1.10 -129.00 64.91
CA VAL A 8 1.34 -127.78 65.74
C VAL A 8 2.61 -127.05 65.19
N LEU A 9 2.68 -125.69 65.32
CA LEU A 9 3.85 -124.75 65.25
C LEU A 9 4.63 -124.65 63.91
N VAL A 10 5.03 -123.49 63.37
CA VAL A 10 5.65 -122.30 64.00
C VAL A 10 5.24 -121.00 63.29
N LEU A 11 5.03 -119.98 64.12
CA LEU A 11 4.78 -118.58 63.82
C LEU A 11 6.09 -117.86 63.43
N LEU A 12 6.11 -117.07 62.35
CA LEU A 12 6.98 -115.90 62.27
C LEU A 12 6.15 -114.75 61.70
N SER A 13 5.54 -113.99 62.62
CA SER A 13 4.98 -112.69 62.33
C SER A 13 6.12 -111.73 62.01
N LEU A 14 6.12 -111.14 60.81
CA LEU A 14 6.87 -109.91 60.58
C LEU A 14 6.18 -108.81 61.40
N ILE A 15 6.67 -108.60 62.61
CA ILE A 15 6.28 -107.47 63.46
C ILE A 15 6.85 -106.23 62.80
N CYS A 16 5.97 -105.35 62.32
CA CYS A 16 6.30 -103.95 62.10
C CYS A 16 6.61 -103.35 63.47
N LEU A 17 7.89 -103.24 63.83
CA LEU A 17 8.31 -102.47 65.00
C LEU A 17 7.92 -101.00 64.74
N PRO A 18 7.24 -100.30 65.67
CA PRO A 18 7.15 -98.85 65.56
C PRO A 18 8.58 -98.30 65.68
N VAL A 19 9.02 -97.54 64.68
CA VAL A 19 10.19 -96.67 64.83
C VAL A 19 9.80 -95.67 65.90
N VAL A 20 10.41 -95.77 67.09
CA VAL A 20 10.32 -94.71 68.10
C VAL A 20 11.26 -93.63 67.61
N MET A 21 10.71 -92.63 66.93
CA MET A 21 11.48 -91.42 66.62
C MET A 21 11.73 -90.69 67.94
N SER A 22 12.97 -90.23 68.16
CA SER A 22 13.25 -89.34 69.29
C SER A 22 12.47 -88.04 69.06
N ALA A 23 11.80 -87.53 70.08
CA ALA A 23 11.09 -86.26 70.04
C ALA A 23 11.68 -85.33 71.10
N HIS A 24 11.65 -84.03 70.82
CA HIS A 24 12.06 -82.97 71.71
C HIS A 24 10.88 -82.02 71.91
N THR A 25 10.77 -81.44 73.11
CA THR A 25 9.69 -80.54 73.47
C THR A 25 10.16 -79.09 73.31
N ILE A 26 9.40 -78.28 72.56
CA ILE A 26 9.53 -76.82 72.56
C ILE A 26 8.41 -76.25 73.42
N VAL A 27 8.77 -75.61 74.54
CA VAL A 27 7.80 -74.94 75.41
C VAL A 27 7.61 -73.51 74.91
N ALA A 28 6.44 -73.22 74.33
CA ALA A 28 6.11 -71.93 73.75
C ALA A 28 5.10 -71.15 74.61
N SER A 29 5.46 -69.95 75.05
CA SER A 29 4.59 -69.07 75.83
C SER A 29 4.55 -67.65 75.27
N ALA A 30 3.42 -66.99 75.48
CA ALA A 30 3.18 -65.60 75.14
C ALA A 30 2.58 -64.88 76.36
N GLY A 31 3.04 -63.67 76.62
CA GLY A 31 2.47 -62.75 77.61
C GLY A 31 1.11 -62.21 77.18
N GLU A 32 0.54 -61.30 77.98
CA GLU A 32 -0.70 -60.60 77.64
C GLU A 32 -0.51 -59.75 76.36
N HIS A 33 -1.62 -59.46 75.66
CA HIS A 33 -1.65 -58.60 74.47
C HIS A 33 -0.91 -59.11 73.23
N GLY A 34 -0.83 -60.43 73.10
CA GLY A 34 -0.48 -61.09 71.86
C GLY A 34 -0.55 -62.60 71.99
N THR A 35 -0.16 -63.29 70.92
CA THR A 35 -0.23 -64.75 70.84
C THR A 35 1.02 -65.33 70.18
N ILE A 36 1.32 -66.59 70.52
CA ILE A 36 2.28 -67.44 69.81
C ILE A 36 1.56 -68.72 69.37
N SER A 37 1.78 -69.17 68.14
CA SER A 37 1.16 -70.39 67.58
C SER A 37 2.18 -71.25 66.84
N PRO A 38 2.34 -72.54 67.18
CA PRO A 38 1.68 -73.25 68.29
C PRO A 38 2.12 -72.75 69.68
N SER A 39 1.31 -72.98 70.72
CA SER A 39 1.58 -72.60 72.12
C SER A 39 1.60 -73.81 73.06
N GLY A 40 2.22 -73.68 74.23
CA GLY A 40 2.37 -74.75 75.21
C GLY A 40 3.51 -75.70 74.85
N ASP A 41 3.41 -76.96 75.27
CA ASP A 41 4.40 -77.99 74.94
C ASP A 41 4.17 -78.48 73.51
N VAL A 42 5.14 -78.22 72.62
CA VAL A 42 5.11 -78.59 71.19
C VAL A 42 6.14 -79.67 70.92
N GLU A 43 5.67 -80.87 70.62
CA GLU A 43 6.52 -82.02 70.32
C GLU A 43 7.03 -81.98 68.88
N VAL A 44 8.35 -81.96 68.71
CA VAL A 44 9.03 -81.95 67.40
C VAL A 44 9.89 -83.20 67.27
N THR A 45 9.83 -83.85 66.12
CA THR A 45 10.68 -85.03 65.85
C THR A 45 12.15 -84.61 65.68
N ASP A 46 13.08 -85.41 66.20
CA ASP A 46 14.53 -85.16 66.11
C ASP A 46 14.98 -84.88 64.66
N GLY A 47 15.60 -83.71 64.48
CA GLY A 47 16.08 -83.20 63.19
C GLY A 47 15.05 -82.44 62.34
N GLU A 48 13.77 -82.38 62.74
CA GLU A 48 12.75 -81.60 62.03
C GLU A 48 12.80 -80.11 62.37
N THR A 49 12.13 -79.30 61.54
CA THR A 49 12.00 -77.85 61.69
C THR A 49 10.61 -77.50 62.22
N GLN A 50 10.53 -76.55 63.15
CA GLN A 50 9.27 -76.04 63.68
C GLN A 50 9.21 -74.52 63.58
N ALA A 51 8.17 -74.00 62.94
CA ALA A 51 7.90 -72.57 62.85
C ALA A 51 6.84 -72.13 63.86
N PHE A 52 7.02 -70.94 64.40
CA PHE A 52 6.12 -70.24 65.31
C PHE A 52 5.68 -68.93 64.69
N THR A 53 4.38 -68.67 64.77
CA THR A 53 3.76 -67.41 64.36
C THR A 53 3.45 -66.62 65.62
N ILE A 54 3.95 -65.39 65.68
CA ILE A 54 3.75 -64.44 66.77
C ILE A 54 2.86 -63.32 66.24
N THR A 55 1.77 -63.02 66.94
CA THR A 55 0.81 -61.99 66.53
C THR A 55 0.49 -61.10 67.73
N PRO A 56 1.04 -59.87 67.77
CA PRO A 56 0.62 -58.86 68.75
C PRO A 56 -0.87 -58.52 68.60
N GLU A 57 -1.52 -58.16 69.70
CA GLU A 57 -2.83 -57.51 69.69
C GLU A 57 -2.71 -56.09 69.13
N GLY A 58 -3.78 -55.54 68.55
CA GLY A 58 -3.77 -54.16 68.03
C GLY A 58 -3.38 -53.14 69.09
N GLY A 59 -2.43 -52.26 68.76
CA GLY A 59 -1.86 -51.28 69.69
C GLY A 59 -0.70 -51.78 70.54
N TYR A 60 -0.26 -53.03 70.34
CA TYR A 60 0.91 -53.62 70.99
C TYR A 60 1.94 -54.07 69.96
N GLN A 61 3.21 -54.08 70.37
CA GLN A 61 4.34 -54.60 69.61
C GLN A 61 5.09 -55.65 70.42
N ILE A 62 5.95 -56.43 69.76
CA ILE A 62 6.83 -57.38 70.46
C ILE A 62 7.82 -56.58 71.31
N ALA A 63 7.76 -56.77 72.63
CA ALA A 63 8.73 -56.23 73.58
C ALA A 63 9.98 -57.11 73.65
N SER A 64 9.78 -58.44 73.70
CA SER A 64 10.90 -59.37 73.61
C SER A 64 10.49 -60.76 73.12
N VAL A 65 11.44 -61.46 72.49
CA VAL A 65 11.40 -62.90 72.25
C VAL A 65 12.65 -63.52 72.86
N ILE A 66 12.47 -64.42 73.81
CA ILE A 66 13.54 -65.13 74.51
C ILE A 66 13.50 -66.60 74.09
N VAL A 67 14.58 -67.08 73.48
CA VAL A 67 14.76 -68.49 73.11
C VAL A 67 15.93 -69.06 73.89
N ASP A 68 15.69 -70.10 74.69
CA ASP A 68 16.70 -70.76 75.55
C ASP A 68 17.53 -69.78 76.38
N ALA A 69 16.84 -68.83 77.02
CA ALA A 69 17.42 -67.73 77.79
C ALA A 69 18.23 -66.68 76.99
N ALA A 70 18.28 -66.78 75.65
CA ALA A 70 18.85 -65.76 74.77
C ALA A 70 17.77 -64.85 74.19
N ASN A 71 18.00 -63.53 74.21
CA ASN A 71 17.12 -62.57 73.55
C ASN A 71 17.37 -62.60 72.03
N VAL A 72 16.35 -62.96 71.27
CA VAL A 72 16.39 -63.08 69.81
C VAL A 72 15.42 -62.13 69.12
N THR A 73 14.91 -61.11 69.83
CA THR A 73 13.89 -60.17 69.33
C THR A 73 14.27 -59.54 68.00
N GLU A 74 15.53 -59.13 67.83
CA GLU A 74 16.03 -58.53 66.58
C GLU A 74 16.09 -59.52 65.39
N ASN A 75 16.05 -60.83 65.65
CA ASN A 75 16.11 -61.89 64.64
C ASN A 75 14.72 -62.37 64.20
N ILE A 76 13.66 -61.77 64.74
CA ILE A 76 12.29 -62.14 64.41
C ILE A 76 11.95 -61.61 63.01
N VAL A 77 11.52 -62.50 62.14
CA VAL A 77 11.18 -62.13 60.76
C VAL A 77 9.81 -61.46 60.77
N ALA A 78 9.79 -60.16 60.50
CA ALA A 78 8.56 -59.39 60.37
C ALA A 78 7.84 -59.71 59.05
N GLY A 79 6.54 -59.95 59.13
CA GLY A 79 5.55 -59.87 58.05
C GLY A 79 4.52 -58.77 58.36
N ASP A 80 3.49 -58.67 57.53
CA ASP A 80 2.42 -57.67 57.64
C ASP A 80 1.60 -57.84 58.94
N GLY A 81 2.07 -57.24 60.05
CA GLY A 81 1.47 -57.35 61.38
C GLY A 81 1.64 -58.72 62.07
N VAL A 82 2.40 -59.62 61.47
CA VAL A 82 2.63 -60.99 61.97
C VAL A 82 4.12 -61.29 61.90
N PHE A 83 4.64 -61.97 62.91
CA PHE A 83 6.05 -62.20 63.10
C PHE A 83 6.36 -63.69 63.15
N PHE A 84 7.53 -64.11 62.69
CA PHE A 84 7.89 -65.52 62.62
C PHE A 84 9.21 -65.82 63.32
N TYR A 85 9.23 -66.93 64.06
CA TYR A 85 10.46 -67.56 64.55
C TYR A 85 10.47 -69.03 64.13
N THR A 86 11.60 -69.52 63.62
CA THR A 86 11.73 -70.92 63.18
C THR A 86 12.90 -71.57 63.88
N PHE A 87 12.62 -72.68 64.57
CA PHE A 87 13.64 -73.61 65.01
C PHE A 87 13.98 -74.56 63.86
N GLU A 88 15.21 -74.49 63.36
CA GLU A 88 15.71 -75.42 62.34
C GLU A 88 16.42 -76.60 62.99
N ASN A 89 16.20 -77.81 62.47
CA ASN A 89 16.90 -79.04 62.89
C ASN A 89 16.93 -79.22 64.42
N VAL A 90 15.75 -79.43 65.01
CA VAL A 90 15.57 -79.56 66.46
C VAL A 90 16.22 -80.85 66.96
N THR A 91 17.31 -80.73 67.75
CA THR A 91 18.05 -81.89 68.32
C THR A 91 18.08 -81.90 69.86
N ALA A 92 17.37 -80.97 70.50
CA ALA A 92 17.22 -80.87 71.95
C ALA A 92 15.91 -80.16 72.29
N ASP A 93 15.50 -80.23 73.56
CA ASP A 93 14.37 -79.45 74.07
C ASP A 93 14.71 -77.95 74.02
N HIS A 94 13.70 -77.13 73.71
CA HIS A 94 13.83 -75.68 73.60
C HIS A 94 12.72 -74.94 74.34
N THR A 95 12.93 -73.65 74.56
CA THR A 95 11.92 -72.73 75.10
C THR A 95 11.82 -71.51 74.20
N ILE A 96 10.61 -70.99 74.00
CA ILE A 96 10.36 -69.69 73.37
C ILE A 96 9.32 -68.94 74.18
N ASP A 97 9.72 -67.80 74.73
CA ASP A 97 8.84 -66.91 75.51
C ASP A 97 8.76 -65.55 74.83
N VAL A 98 7.53 -65.06 74.61
CA VAL A 98 7.27 -63.80 73.93
C VAL A 98 6.55 -62.85 74.88
N THR A 99 6.99 -61.60 74.96
CA THR A 99 6.29 -60.52 75.67
C THR A 99 5.96 -59.38 74.72
N PHE A 100 4.90 -58.64 75.07
CA PHE A 100 4.39 -57.52 74.29
C PHE A 100 4.39 -56.24 75.14
N GLU A 101 4.51 -55.09 74.48
CA GLU A 101 4.41 -53.76 75.08
C GLU A 101 3.49 -52.87 74.25
N GLU A 102 2.88 -51.87 74.88
CA GLU A 102 2.04 -50.90 74.19
C GLU A 102 2.87 -50.04 73.23
N ILE A 103 2.37 -49.83 72.02
CA ILE A 103 2.96 -48.88 71.09
C ILE A 103 2.61 -47.47 71.57
N PRO A 104 3.59 -46.57 71.77
CA PRO A 104 3.31 -45.19 72.14
C PRO A 104 2.40 -44.50 71.11
N THR A 105 1.50 -43.63 71.58
CA THR A 105 0.66 -42.81 70.69
C THR A 105 1.05 -41.35 70.76
N TYR A 106 1.05 -40.68 69.62
CA TYR A 106 1.17 -39.23 69.51
C TYR A 106 -0.13 -38.60 69.02
N LEU A 107 -0.36 -37.34 69.42
CA LEU A 107 -1.52 -36.58 69.00
C LEU A 107 -1.18 -35.70 67.80
N ILE A 108 -2.00 -35.77 66.76
CA ILE A 108 -2.06 -34.78 65.70
C ILE A 108 -3.23 -33.85 66.01
N THR A 109 -2.94 -32.61 66.32
CA THR A 109 -3.94 -31.56 66.50
C THR A 109 -4.37 -31.05 65.12
N VAL A 110 -5.66 -31.16 64.80
CA VAL A 110 -6.22 -30.74 63.51
C VAL A 110 -6.95 -29.42 63.68
N VAL A 111 -6.44 -28.36 63.04
CA VAL A 111 -7.02 -27.02 63.04
C VAL A 111 -7.59 -26.72 61.67
N VAL A 112 -8.91 -26.63 61.58
CA VAL A 112 -9.63 -26.42 60.31
C VAL A 112 -10.30 -25.05 60.31
N GLY A 113 -9.95 -24.21 59.35
CA GLY A 113 -10.65 -22.96 59.09
C GLY A 113 -12.08 -23.19 58.54
N GLU A 114 -12.88 -22.12 58.50
CA GLU A 114 -14.21 -22.18 57.90
C GLU A 114 -14.17 -22.59 56.41
N ASN A 115 -15.27 -23.14 55.89
CA ASN A 115 -15.45 -23.47 54.47
C ASN A 115 -14.58 -24.62 53.93
N GLY A 116 -14.25 -25.59 54.78
CA GLY A 116 -13.74 -26.88 54.36
C GLY A 116 -13.71 -27.87 55.52
N ASN A 117 -13.31 -29.10 55.22
CA ASN A 117 -13.27 -30.22 56.16
C ASN A 117 -11.96 -31.00 56.01
N VAL A 118 -11.54 -31.67 57.08
CA VAL A 118 -10.43 -32.63 57.07
C VAL A 118 -10.97 -33.98 57.52
N TYR A 119 -10.59 -35.04 56.79
CA TYR A 119 -10.98 -36.41 57.07
C TYR A 119 -9.75 -37.26 57.39
N TYR A 120 -9.93 -38.23 58.28
CA TYR A 120 -8.96 -39.25 58.67
C TYR A 120 -9.69 -40.60 58.72
N ASN A 121 -9.16 -41.62 58.04
CA ASN A 121 -9.80 -42.94 57.91
C ASN A 121 -11.28 -42.86 57.48
N ASP A 122 -11.56 -42.08 56.42
CA ASP A 122 -12.90 -41.85 55.85
C ASP A 122 -13.94 -41.20 56.81
N ALA A 123 -13.51 -40.71 57.98
CA ALA A 123 -14.35 -40.00 58.93
C ALA A 123 -13.88 -38.55 59.11
N LEU A 124 -14.78 -37.64 59.49
CA LEU A 124 -14.40 -36.27 59.88
C LEU A 124 -13.36 -36.34 61.01
N ALA A 125 -12.22 -35.68 60.81
CA ALA A 125 -11.14 -35.70 61.79
C ALA A 125 -11.58 -35.01 63.09
N SER A 126 -11.32 -35.65 64.22
CA SER A 126 -11.43 -35.02 65.54
C SER A 126 -10.36 -33.93 65.70
N GLU A 127 -10.58 -33.00 66.64
CA GLU A 127 -9.58 -31.95 66.97
C GLU A 127 -8.22 -32.55 67.35
N HIS A 128 -8.23 -33.72 68.00
CA HIS A 128 -7.02 -34.47 68.34
C HIS A 128 -7.16 -35.90 67.79
N VAL A 129 -6.28 -36.28 66.88
CA VAL A 129 -6.21 -37.63 66.30
C VAL A 129 -5.02 -38.35 66.93
N ALA A 130 -5.29 -39.47 67.62
CA ALA A 130 -4.24 -40.32 68.18
C ALA A 130 -3.72 -41.28 67.11
N VAL A 131 -2.41 -41.34 66.95
CA VAL A 131 -1.70 -42.15 65.95
C VAL A 131 -0.58 -42.90 66.65
N TYR A 132 -0.33 -44.16 66.29
CA TYR A 132 0.77 -44.93 66.87
C TYR A 132 2.12 -44.42 66.37
N GLU A 133 3.14 -44.53 67.21
CA GLU A 133 4.51 -44.20 66.84
C GLU A 133 4.95 -45.02 65.61
N GLY A 134 5.51 -44.32 64.61
CA GLY A 134 5.98 -44.92 63.36
C GLY A 134 4.92 -45.01 62.26
N ASP A 135 3.63 -44.81 62.56
CA ASP A 135 2.58 -44.78 61.53
C ASP A 135 2.73 -43.55 60.61
N THR A 136 2.22 -43.68 59.38
CA THR A 136 2.19 -42.64 58.34
C THR A 136 0.75 -42.25 58.03
N PRO A 137 0.06 -41.53 58.94
CA PRO A 137 -1.35 -41.24 58.80
C PRO A 137 -1.62 -40.34 57.58
N GLU A 138 -2.74 -40.62 56.90
CA GLU A 138 -3.21 -39.87 55.75
C GLU A 138 -4.44 -39.02 56.10
N PHE A 139 -4.39 -37.74 55.76
CA PHE A 139 -5.48 -36.78 55.96
C PHE A 139 -5.99 -36.25 54.62
N VAL A 140 -7.30 -36.35 54.41
CA VAL A 140 -7.96 -35.85 53.19
C VAL A 140 -8.62 -34.51 53.49
N ILE A 141 -8.15 -33.46 52.85
CA ILE A 141 -8.64 -32.09 52.99
C ILE A 141 -9.60 -31.81 51.85
N THR A 142 -10.83 -31.41 52.18
CA THR A 142 -11.88 -31.13 51.21
C THR A 142 -12.44 -29.72 51.41
N PRO A 143 -12.09 -28.76 50.54
CA PRO A 143 -12.74 -27.46 50.51
C PRO A 143 -14.25 -27.57 50.26
N ALA A 144 -15.03 -26.62 50.78
CA ALA A 144 -16.43 -26.47 50.42
C ALA A 144 -16.58 -26.02 48.96
N THR A 145 -17.80 -26.14 48.41
CA THR A 145 -18.11 -25.65 47.06
C THR A 145 -17.75 -24.17 46.92
N ASN A 146 -17.06 -23.81 45.83
CA ASN A 146 -16.53 -22.47 45.54
C ASN A 146 -15.37 -21.99 46.44
N TYR A 147 -14.77 -22.87 47.25
CA TYR A 147 -13.57 -22.55 48.04
C TYR A 147 -12.38 -23.41 47.58
N GLN A 148 -11.18 -22.90 47.81
CA GLN A 148 -9.91 -23.60 47.62
C GLN A 148 -9.09 -23.55 48.91
N ILE A 149 -8.08 -24.41 49.01
CA ILE A 149 -7.14 -24.36 50.14
C ILE A 149 -6.28 -23.09 50.00
N ALA A 150 -6.39 -22.18 50.97
CA ALA A 150 -5.58 -20.97 51.02
C ALA A 150 -4.20 -21.25 51.63
N THR A 151 -4.18 -21.95 52.76
CA THR A 151 -2.93 -22.35 53.44
C THR A 151 -3.04 -23.75 54.00
N LEU A 152 -1.95 -24.50 53.93
CA LEU A 152 -1.76 -25.76 54.64
C LEU A 152 -0.42 -25.72 55.37
N THR A 153 -0.41 -26.01 56.67
CA THR A 153 0.81 -26.07 57.46
C THR A 153 0.87 -27.31 58.35
N VAL A 154 2.09 -27.78 58.61
CA VAL A 154 2.40 -28.76 59.64
C VAL A 154 3.41 -28.15 60.60
N ASP A 155 3.05 -28.05 61.87
CA ASP A 155 3.83 -27.38 62.92
C ASP A 155 4.27 -25.97 62.49
N GLU A 156 3.32 -25.19 61.98
CA GLU A 156 3.52 -23.84 61.44
C GLU A 156 4.36 -23.77 60.15
N ASN A 157 4.95 -24.87 59.69
CA ASN A 157 5.68 -24.93 58.44
C ASN A 157 4.73 -25.09 57.25
N ALA A 158 4.83 -24.21 56.26
CA ALA A 158 3.97 -24.23 55.08
C ALA A 158 4.25 -25.43 54.17
N ILE A 159 3.18 -26.12 53.79
CA ILE A 159 3.20 -27.15 52.74
C ILE A 159 2.99 -26.45 51.39
N SER A 160 3.83 -26.79 50.41
CA SER A 160 3.74 -26.20 49.07
C SER A 160 2.54 -26.79 48.31
N LEU A 161 1.59 -25.94 47.95
CA LEU A 161 0.38 -26.30 47.22
C LEU A 161 0.46 -25.88 45.74
N THR A 162 1.62 -25.98 45.10
CA THR A 162 1.78 -25.58 43.68
C THR A 162 1.76 -26.80 42.76
N PRO A 163 0.81 -26.88 41.78
CA PRO A 163 -0.26 -25.92 41.49
C PRO A 163 -1.42 -25.99 42.49
N VAL A 164 -2.17 -24.88 42.62
CA VAL A 164 -3.32 -24.75 43.55
C VAL A 164 -4.34 -25.86 43.31
N GLN A 165 -4.78 -26.49 44.40
CA GLN A 165 -5.61 -27.69 44.36
C GLN A 165 -7.09 -27.33 44.49
N LEU A 166 -7.81 -27.39 43.37
CA LEU A 166 -9.23 -27.04 43.25
C LEU A 166 -10.19 -28.18 43.68
N GLY A 167 -9.69 -29.38 43.99
CA GLY A 167 -10.50 -30.61 44.14
C GLY A 167 -10.26 -31.41 45.41
N GLY A 168 -9.68 -30.78 46.45
CA GLY A 168 -9.21 -31.46 47.66
C GLY A 168 -7.73 -31.81 47.61
N TYR A 169 -7.15 -32.13 48.76
CA TYR A 169 -5.73 -32.42 48.92
C TYR A 169 -5.52 -33.49 49.96
N THR A 170 -4.69 -34.48 49.65
CA THR A 170 -4.32 -35.53 50.60
C THR A 170 -2.93 -35.23 51.15
N TYR A 171 -2.82 -35.11 52.47
CA TYR A 171 -1.56 -34.97 53.17
C TYR A 171 -1.22 -36.25 53.91
N THR A 172 -0.09 -36.86 53.57
CA THR A 172 0.46 -38.02 54.26
C THR A 172 1.61 -37.57 55.15
N PHE A 173 1.54 -37.89 56.43
CA PHE A 173 2.66 -37.66 57.34
C PHE A 173 3.78 -38.67 57.09
N GLU A 174 5.02 -38.22 57.29
CA GLU A 174 6.14 -39.11 57.57
C GLU A 174 5.91 -39.90 58.87
N PRO A 175 6.65 -41.00 59.13
CA PRO A 175 6.49 -41.79 60.36
C PRO A 175 6.44 -40.90 61.60
N VAL A 176 5.32 -40.97 62.33
CA VAL A 176 5.05 -40.06 63.44
C VAL A 176 5.89 -40.47 64.65
N THR A 177 6.77 -39.56 65.12
CA THR A 177 7.61 -39.77 66.31
C THR A 177 7.41 -38.71 67.39
N ALA A 178 6.45 -37.79 67.18
CA ALA A 178 6.12 -36.71 68.10
C ALA A 178 4.69 -36.23 67.83
N ALA A 179 4.15 -35.41 68.73
CA ALA A 179 2.90 -34.70 68.47
C ALA A 179 3.09 -33.63 67.38
N HIS A 180 2.09 -33.45 66.53
CA HIS A 180 2.09 -32.50 65.42
C HIS A 180 0.82 -31.66 65.38
N THR A 181 0.84 -30.53 64.68
CA THR A 181 -0.35 -29.73 64.37
C THR A 181 -0.52 -29.59 62.86
N LEU A 182 -1.64 -30.09 62.32
CA LEU A 182 -2.06 -29.91 60.94
C LEU A 182 -3.05 -28.73 60.88
N SER A 183 -2.68 -27.62 60.26
CA SER A 183 -3.56 -26.46 60.13
C SER A 183 -3.90 -26.17 58.67
N VAL A 184 -5.19 -25.95 58.39
CA VAL A 184 -5.68 -25.61 57.06
C VAL A 184 -6.64 -24.42 57.10
N THR A 185 -6.53 -23.53 56.11
CA THR A 185 -7.51 -22.46 55.87
C THR A 185 -7.97 -22.47 54.42
N PHE A 186 -9.14 -21.87 54.17
CA PHE A 186 -9.78 -21.86 52.87
C PHE A 186 -10.13 -20.43 52.45
N GLU A 187 -10.10 -20.18 51.14
CA GLU A 187 -10.51 -18.90 50.54
C GLU A 187 -11.46 -19.15 49.38
N LEU A 188 -12.29 -18.16 49.06
CA LEU A 188 -13.23 -18.25 47.94
C LEU A 188 -12.44 -18.29 46.63
N ILE A 189 -12.83 -19.19 45.73
CA ILE A 189 -12.30 -19.22 44.37
C ILE A 189 -12.77 -17.95 43.66
N PRO A 190 -11.84 -17.09 43.16
CA PRO A 190 -12.23 -15.90 42.42
C PRO A 190 -13.04 -16.30 41.18
N VAL A 191 -14.25 -15.76 41.05
CA VAL A 191 -15.02 -15.84 39.81
C VAL A 191 -14.43 -14.82 38.84
N THR A 192 -14.10 -15.25 37.63
CA THR A 192 -13.57 -14.37 36.59
C THR A 192 -14.33 -14.55 35.29
N HIS A 193 -14.39 -13.48 34.50
CA HIS A 193 -14.97 -13.41 33.16
C HIS A 193 -13.89 -13.05 32.14
N THR A 194 -14.12 -13.41 30.89
CA THR A 194 -13.22 -13.10 29.77
C THR A 194 -13.85 -12.04 28.87
N ILE A 195 -13.12 -10.96 28.64
CA ILE A 195 -13.43 -9.99 27.58
C ILE A 195 -12.50 -10.25 26.41
N VAL A 196 -13.04 -10.54 25.23
CA VAL A 196 -12.26 -10.73 24.01
C VAL A 196 -12.20 -9.40 23.26
N ALA A 197 -11.03 -8.76 23.29
CA ALA A 197 -10.75 -7.53 22.58
C ALA A 197 -10.06 -7.79 21.24
N SER A 198 -10.43 -7.00 20.24
CA SER A 198 -9.79 -7.03 18.92
C SER A 198 -9.82 -5.67 18.24
N ALA A 199 -8.81 -5.41 17.41
CA ALA A 199 -8.73 -4.22 16.57
C ALA A 199 -8.47 -4.63 15.11
N GLY A 200 -9.15 -3.97 14.18
CA GLY A 200 -8.86 -4.06 12.75
C GLY A 200 -7.56 -3.35 12.36
N GLU A 201 -7.23 -3.39 11.07
CA GLU A 201 -6.04 -2.72 10.53
C GLU A 201 -6.09 -1.19 10.77
N ASN A 202 -4.90 -0.56 10.82
CA ASN A 202 -4.72 0.89 10.98
C ASN A 202 -5.17 1.47 12.33
N GLY A 203 -5.28 0.64 13.36
CA GLY A 203 -5.38 1.09 14.74
C GLY A 203 -5.11 -0.03 15.72
N THR A 204 -5.32 0.25 17.00
CA THR A 204 -5.05 -0.66 18.12
C THR A 204 -6.14 -0.56 19.16
N ILE A 205 -6.33 -1.63 19.92
CA ILE A 205 -7.08 -1.66 21.18
C ILE A 205 -6.13 -2.17 22.28
N SER A 206 -6.21 -1.62 23.49
CA SER A 206 -5.35 -2.01 24.61
C SER A 206 -6.14 -2.05 25.91
N PRO A 207 -6.15 -3.18 26.65
CA PRO A 207 -5.53 -4.46 26.31
C PRO A 207 -6.15 -5.16 25.08
N ASP A 208 -5.38 -6.00 24.38
CA ASP A 208 -5.83 -6.77 23.20
C ASP A 208 -5.92 -8.27 23.51
N GLY A 209 -6.76 -9.00 22.77
CA GLY A 209 -6.99 -10.44 22.97
C GLY A 209 -7.87 -10.76 24.17
N ASN A 210 -7.61 -11.90 24.83
CA ASN A 210 -8.41 -12.35 25.98
C ASN A 210 -7.95 -11.66 27.27
N VAL A 211 -8.87 -10.91 27.88
CA VAL A 211 -8.65 -10.17 29.12
C VAL A 211 -9.50 -10.78 30.22
N THR A 212 -8.85 -11.31 31.26
CA THR A 212 -9.54 -11.87 32.42
C THR A 212 -9.85 -10.77 33.43
N VAL A 213 -11.12 -10.65 33.81
CA VAL A 213 -11.62 -9.65 34.77
C VAL A 213 -12.31 -10.37 35.93
N THR A 214 -12.08 -9.96 37.16
CA THR A 214 -12.79 -10.50 38.32
C THR A 214 -14.26 -10.09 38.30
N ASP A 215 -15.16 -10.99 38.71
CA ASP A 215 -16.60 -10.71 38.78
C ASP A 215 -16.89 -9.42 39.57
N GLY A 216 -17.64 -8.52 38.94
CA GLY A 216 -18.03 -7.21 39.48
C GLY A 216 -17.01 -6.09 39.32
N GLU A 217 -15.79 -6.36 38.84
CA GLU A 217 -14.80 -5.31 38.57
C GLU A 217 -15.03 -4.61 37.22
N ASP A 218 -14.46 -3.42 37.08
CA ASP A 218 -14.48 -2.63 35.86
C ASP A 218 -13.23 -2.91 35.00
N GLN A 219 -13.34 -2.78 33.67
CA GLN A 219 -12.21 -2.92 32.76
C GLN A 219 -12.27 -1.88 31.64
N GLN A 220 -11.16 -1.17 31.44
CA GLN A 220 -11.01 -0.15 30.41
C GLN A 220 -10.25 -0.67 29.18
N PHE A 221 -10.62 -0.18 28.02
CA PHE A 221 -9.98 -0.42 26.73
C PHE A 221 -9.67 0.91 26.04
N GLN A 222 -8.39 1.24 25.89
CA GLN A 222 -7.95 2.37 25.08
C GLN A 222 -7.93 1.94 23.61
N ILE A 223 -8.63 2.69 22.77
CA ILE A 223 -8.63 2.52 21.33
C ILE A 223 -7.79 3.66 20.74
N SER A 224 -7.00 3.38 19.71
CA SER A 224 -6.16 4.39 19.08
C SER A 224 -6.07 4.15 17.58
N ALA A 225 -6.42 5.15 16.79
CA ALA A 225 -6.24 5.12 15.35
C ALA A 225 -4.80 5.50 14.98
N THR A 226 -4.28 4.91 13.91
CA THR A 226 -3.01 5.33 13.31
C THR A 226 -3.17 6.70 12.64
N SER A 227 -2.08 7.46 12.52
CA SER A 227 -2.08 8.75 11.82
C SER A 227 -2.70 8.63 10.41
N GLY A 228 -3.63 9.53 10.08
CA GLY A 228 -4.40 9.51 8.84
C GLY A 228 -5.70 8.68 8.90
N TYR A 229 -5.97 8.01 10.01
CA TYR A 229 -7.19 7.22 10.22
C TYR A 229 -7.97 7.73 11.44
N ARG A 230 -9.25 7.36 11.51
CA ARG A 230 -10.13 7.56 12.66
C ARG A 230 -10.84 6.27 13.03
N ILE A 231 -11.34 6.18 14.26
CA ILE A 231 -12.20 5.07 14.69
C ILE A 231 -13.47 5.10 13.83
N ALA A 232 -13.72 4.03 13.10
CA ALA A 232 -14.88 3.89 12.23
C ALA A 232 -16.06 3.22 12.95
N SER A 233 -15.77 2.21 13.78
CA SER A 233 -16.77 1.55 14.61
C SER A 233 -16.14 0.92 15.85
N VAL A 234 -16.94 0.80 16.90
CA VAL A 234 -16.66 -0.06 18.06
C VAL A 234 -17.90 -0.89 18.30
N LEU A 235 -17.74 -2.21 18.29
CA LEU A 235 -18.81 -3.17 18.58
C LEU A 235 -18.54 -3.82 19.93
N VAL A 236 -19.51 -3.74 20.83
CA VAL A 236 -19.51 -4.43 22.12
C VAL A 236 -20.62 -5.46 22.11
N ASP A 237 -20.27 -6.74 22.25
CA ASP A 237 -21.21 -7.87 22.11
C ASP A 237 -22.01 -7.85 20.80
N GLY A 238 -21.38 -7.34 19.73
CA GLY A 238 -21.99 -7.19 18.41
C GLY A 238 -22.89 -5.97 18.25
N VAL A 239 -23.02 -5.11 19.27
CA VAL A 239 -23.81 -3.87 19.24
C VAL A 239 -22.88 -2.67 19.11
N GLU A 240 -23.25 -1.69 18.28
CA GLU A 240 -22.49 -0.46 18.11
C GLU A 240 -22.45 0.37 19.41
N ALA A 241 -21.23 0.73 19.83
CA ALA A 241 -20.92 1.41 21.08
C ALA A 241 -19.90 2.55 20.87
N ILE A 242 -19.79 3.06 19.64
CA ILE A 242 -18.84 4.14 19.31
C ILE A 242 -19.15 5.46 20.06
N ASP A 243 -20.43 5.72 20.32
CA ASP A 243 -20.89 6.91 21.05
C ASP A 243 -20.66 6.82 22.57
N ASP A 244 -20.34 5.63 23.09
CA ASP A 244 -20.04 5.40 24.50
C ASP A 244 -18.55 5.63 24.84
N LEU A 245 -17.73 5.98 23.84
CA LEU A 245 -16.32 6.27 24.04
C LEU A 245 -16.11 7.63 24.71
N GLU A 246 -15.30 7.65 25.76
CA GLU A 246 -14.79 8.88 26.36
C GLU A 246 -13.28 9.00 26.11
N ASN A 247 -12.86 9.99 25.31
CA ASN A 247 -11.45 10.16 24.90
C ASN A 247 -10.83 8.88 24.31
N ASP A 248 -11.56 8.25 23.38
CA ASP A 248 -11.19 6.98 22.74
C ASP A 248 -11.03 5.80 23.72
N VAL A 249 -11.63 5.88 24.92
CA VAL A 249 -11.66 4.80 25.91
C VAL A 249 -13.07 4.25 26.04
N TYR A 250 -13.19 2.92 25.94
CA TYR A 250 -14.39 2.19 26.34
C TYR A 250 -14.20 1.58 27.74
N THR A 251 -15.20 1.68 28.61
CA THR A 251 -15.16 1.07 29.95
C THR A 251 -16.30 0.08 30.12
N PHE A 252 -15.97 -1.20 30.28
CA PHE A 252 -16.91 -2.15 30.88
C PHE A 252 -16.99 -1.86 32.37
N THR A 253 -18.21 -1.67 32.87
CA THR A 253 -18.45 -1.49 34.31
C THR A 253 -19.15 -2.72 34.89
N ASN A 254 -18.77 -3.12 36.09
CA ASN A 254 -19.37 -4.24 36.82
C ASN A 254 -19.52 -5.49 35.94
N VAL A 255 -18.39 -6.04 35.50
CA VAL A 255 -18.35 -7.18 34.58
C VAL A 255 -18.87 -8.43 35.29
N THR A 256 -20.00 -8.98 34.83
CA THR A 256 -20.68 -10.14 35.44
C THR A 256 -20.89 -11.30 34.46
N ALA A 257 -20.37 -11.17 33.24
CA ALA A 257 -20.37 -12.18 32.20
C ALA A 257 -19.18 -11.97 31.24
N ASP A 258 -18.91 -12.96 30.40
CA ASP A 258 -17.99 -12.81 29.28
C ASP A 258 -18.50 -11.77 28.28
N HIS A 259 -17.60 -10.99 27.70
CA HIS A 259 -17.91 -9.94 26.73
C HIS A 259 -16.96 -9.98 25.53
N THR A 260 -17.32 -9.23 24.48
CA THR A 260 -16.46 -8.97 23.33
C THR A 260 -16.41 -7.48 23.02
N ILE A 261 -15.26 -6.99 22.56
CA ILE A 261 -15.11 -5.64 22.02
C ILE A 261 -14.25 -5.68 20.75
N ALA A 262 -14.74 -5.08 19.67
CA ALA A 262 -14.07 -5.05 18.39
C ALA A 262 -14.07 -3.62 17.83
N ALA A 263 -12.89 -3.09 17.52
CA ALA A 263 -12.74 -1.76 16.91
C ALA A 263 -12.32 -1.87 15.44
N THR A 264 -12.86 -1.01 14.57
CA THR A 264 -12.44 -0.86 13.17
C THR A 264 -12.07 0.58 12.87
N PHE A 265 -11.25 0.79 11.84
CA PHE A 265 -10.71 2.11 11.49
C PHE A 265 -10.96 2.42 10.02
N GLU A 266 -11.12 3.70 9.70
CA GLU A 266 -11.27 4.20 8.33
C GLU A 266 -10.34 5.40 8.09
N GLU A 267 -9.94 5.58 6.84
CA GLU A 267 -9.07 6.69 6.44
C GLU A 267 -9.81 8.03 6.60
N ILE A 268 -9.15 9.03 7.18
CA ILE A 268 -9.69 10.39 7.25
C ILE A 268 -9.59 10.99 5.84
N PRO A 269 -10.71 11.37 5.20
CA PRO A 269 -10.67 11.94 3.87
C PRO A 269 -9.78 13.17 3.82
N ALA A 270 -8.78 13.17 2.93
CA ALA A 270 -7.98 14.36 2.66
C ALA A 270 -8.90 15.48 2.14
N VAL A 271 -8.84 16.66 2.76
CA VAL A 271 -9.51 17.84 2.21
C VAL A 271 -8.70 18.31 1.03
N THR A 272 -9.31 18.32 -0.15
CA THR A 272 -8.67 18.75 -1.40
C THR A 272 -9.43 19.90 -2.06
N TYR A 273 -8.72 20.74 -2.80
CA TYR A 273 -9.28 21.84 -3.60
C TYR A 273 -8.84 21.72 -5.07
N THR A 274 -9.64 22.28 -5.98
CA THR A 274 -9.31 22.31 -7.40
C THR A 274 -8.65 23.63 -7.80
N ILE A 275 -7.69 23.55 -8.72
CA ILE A 275 -7.13 24.70 -9.44
C ILE A 275 -7.45 24.48 -10.91
N THR A 276 -8.25 25.37 -11.48
CA THR A 276 -8.59 25.36 -12.91
C THR A 276 -7.95 26.56 -13.58
N ALA A 277 -7.06 26.34 -14.53
CA ALA A 277 -6.41 27.41 -15.27
C ALA A 277 -6.71 27.29 -16.77
N THR A 278 -6.89 28.44 -17.44
CA THR A 278 -7.28 28.48 -18.85
C THR A 278 -6.71 29.70 -19.57
N VAL A 279 -6.20 29.48 -20.78
CA VAL A 279 -5.79 30.54 -21.69
C VAL A 279 -6.99 31.02 -22.51
N LEU A 280 -7.26 32.33 -22.49
CA LEU A 280 -8.29 32.97 -23.29
C LEU A 280 -7.65 33.69 -24.48
N GLY A 281 -7.96 33.25 -25.71
CA GLY A 281 -7.50 33.91 -26.93
C GLY A 281 -6.20 33.38 -27.53
N GLY A 282 -5.59 32.33 -26.96
CA GLY A 282 -4.38 31.67 -27.47
C GLY A 282 -3.08 32.43 -27.17
N HIS A 283 -2.03 32.11 -27.93
CA HIS A 283 -0.71 32.77 -27.92
C HIS A 283 0.13 32.60 -26.65
N GLY A 284 -0.03 31.44 -26.01
CA GLY A 284 0.73 31.00 -24.85
C GLY A 284 0.05 29.82 -24.15
N THR A 285 0.66 29.34 -23.06
CA THR A 285 0.17 28.24 -22.22
C THR A 285 0.22 28.62 -20.74
N VAL A 286 -0.59 27.96 -19.92
CA VAL A 286 -0.60 28.09 -18.46
C VAL A 286 -0.41 26.73 -17.82
N ASP A 287 0.38 26.66 -16.75
CA ASP A 287 0.52 25.47 -15.89
C ASP A 287 -0.16 25.76 -14.54
N PRO A 288 -1.20 24.99 -14.15
CA PRO A 288 -1.72 23.81 -14.85
C PRO A 288 -2.51 24.21 -16.11
N ASP A 289 -2.56 23.36 -17.12
CA ASP A 289 -3.52 23.52 -18.22
C ASP A 289 -4.78 22.69 -17.90
N GLY A 290 -5.92 23.35 -17.70
CA GLY A 290 -7.14 22.73 -17.23
C GLY A 290 -7.21 22.60 -15.71
N GLU A 291 -7.81 21.51 -15.22
CA GLU A 291 -8.09 21.30 -13.81
C GLU A 291 -7.13 20.30 -13.15
N ILE A 292 -6.60 20.67 -11.99
CA ILE A 292 -5.88 19.77 -11.09
C ILE A 292 -6.49 19.80 -9.69
N THR A 293 -6.21 18.77 -8.89
CA THR A 293 -6.61 18.69 -7.48
C THR A 293 -5.37 18.73 -6.58
N VAL A 294 -5.42 19.54 -5.52
CA VAL A 294 -4.33 19.72 -4.55
C VAL A 294 -4.85 19.58 -3.13
N ASN A 295 -3.99 19.16 -2.20
CA ASN A 295 -4.33 19.05 -0.78
C ASN A 295 -4.54 20.45 -0.14
N ALA A 296 -5.47 20.54 0.80
CA ALA A 296 -5.66 21.74 1.61
C ALA A 296 -4.36 22.16 2.32
N GLY A 297 -4.11 23.47 2.38
CA GLY A 297 -2.90 24.05 2.97
C GLY A 297 -1.64 23.94 2.10
N SER A 298 -1.69 23.21 0.98
CA SER A 298 -0.56 23.16 0.04
C SER A 298 -0.37 24.50 -0.69
N SER A 299 0.74 24.59 -1.42
CA SER A 299 1.06 25.71 -2.29
C SER A 299 1.24 25.20 -3.71
N TYR A 300 0.91 26.02 -4.69
CA TYR A 300 1.07 25.71 -6.10
C TYR A 300 1.45 26.98 -6.88
N ASP A 301 2.51 26.89 -7.68
CA ASP A 301 2.99 28.00 -8.51
C ASP A 301 2.36 27.95 -9.89
N VAL A 302 1.40 28.83 -10.17
CA VAL A 302 0.78 28.92 -11.49
C VAL A 302 1.73 29.65 -12.42
N THR A 303 2.19 28.96 -13.47
CA THR A 303 3.20 29.50 -14.40
C THR A 303 2.55 29.87 -15.73
N PHE A 304 2.85 31.08 -16.23
CA PHE A 304 2.39 31.56 -17.52
C PHE A 304 3.53 31.56 -18.52
N ILE A 305 3.31 30.97 -19.69
CA ILE A 305 4.32 30.82 -20.73
C ILE A 305 3.79 31.46 -22.02
N PRO A 306 4.06 32.75 -22.26
CA PRO A 306 3.71 33.40 -23.51
C PRO A 306 4.43 32.76 -24.71
N ASP A 307 3.79 32.72 -25.87
CA ASP A 307 4.47 32.40 -27.14
C ASP A 307 5.46 33.50 -27.52
N GLU A 308 6.39 33.20 -28.43
CA GLU A 308 7.34 34.19 -28.94
C GLU A 308 6.62 35.40 -29.57
N GLY A 309 7.05 36.61 -29.19
CA GLY A 309 6.41 37.86 -29.62
C GLY A 309 5.16 38.26 -28.81
N TYR A 310 4.80 37.49 -27.78
CA TYR A 310 3.70 37.79 -26.88
C TYR A 310 4.18 38.04 -25.44
N ALA A 311 3.37 38.77 -24.68
CA ALA A 311 3.58 38.97 -23.25
C ALA A 311 2.26 38.82 -22.50
N LEU A 312 2.32 38.70 -21.17
CA LEU A 312 1.12 38.75 -20.34
C LEU A 312 0.33 40.03 -20.64
N ASP A 313 -0.97 39.86 -20.87
CA ASP A 313 -1.93 40.96 -20.99
C ASP A 313 -2.73 41.07 -19.71
N THR A 314 -3.51 40.02 -19.40
CA THR A 314 -4.34 40.00 -18.20
C THR A 314 -4.32 38.64 -17.52
N VAL A 315 -4.24 38.63 -16.19
CA VAL A 315 -4.44 37.42 -15.36
C VAL A 315 -5.52 37.72 -14.35
N LYS A 316 -6.51 36.85 -14.24
CA LYS A 316 -7.54 36.89 -13.20
C LYS A 316 -7.49 35.63 -12.36
N VAL A 317 -7.66 35.79 -11.05
CA VAL A 317 -7.77 34.72 -10.07
C VAL A 317 -9.09 34.89 -9.34
N ASN A 318 -9.97 33.89 -9.40
CA ASN A 318 -11.35 33.94 -8.91
C ASN A 318 -12.11 35.16 -9.45
N GLY A 319 -11.90 35.48 -10.73
CA GLY A 319 -12.50 36.63 -11.42
C GLY A 319 -11.86 37.99 -11.11
N ILE A 320 -10.98 38.08 -10.10
CA ILE A 320 -10.29 39.30 -9.70
C ILE A 320 -9.01 39.47 -10.53
N VAL A 321 -8.83 40.63 -11.14
CA VAL A 321 -7.61 40.97 -11.91
C VAL A 321 -6.41 41.01 -10.96
N ARG A 322 -5.40 40.18 -11.25
CA ARG A 322 -4.09 40.13 -10.57
C ARG A 322 -2.95 40.62 -11.46
N TYR A 323 -3.17 40.72 -12.77
CA TYR A 323 -2.28 41.38 -13.71
C TYR A 323 -3.07 42.06 -14.84
N PRO A 324 -2.70 43.28 -15.26
CA PRO A 324 -1.67 44.11 -14.63
C PRO A 324 -2.23 44.77 -13.36
N VAL A 325 -1.47 44.74 -12.26
CA VAL A 325 -1.77 45.51 -11.06
C VAL A 325 -0.46 46.12 -10.56
N GLU A 326 -0.31 47.44 -10.73
CA GLU A 326 0.94 48.13 -10.39
C GLU A 326 1.27 48.04 -8.89
N GLY A 327 2.56 47.88 -8.57
CA GLY A 327 3.08 47.94 -7.20
C GLY A 327 2.77 46.76 -6.28
N THR A 328 2.09 45.71 -6.77
CA THR A 328 1.64 44.60 -5.92
C THR A 328 2.50 43.34 -5.97
N GLY A 329 3.34 43.17 -6.99
CA GLY A 329 4.28 42.04 -7.09
C GLY A 329 3.61 40.65 -7.12
N TYR A 330 2.30 40.58 -7.40
CA TYR A 330 1.54 39.33 -7.40
C TYR A 330 2.06 38.30 -8.40
N ILE A 331 2.59 38.78 -9.53
CA ILE A 331 3.20 37.95 -10.55
C ILE A 331 4.65 38.39 -10.71
N THR A 332 5.57 37.47 -10.46
CA THR A 332 7.01 37.68 -10.64
C THR A 332 7.53 36.60 -11.59
N ASN A 333 8.30 37.02 -12.60
CA ASN A 333 8.84 36.10 -13.61
C ASN A 333 7.79 35.15 -14.23
N ASN A 334 6.60 35.70 -14.53
CA ASN A 334 5.43 34.97 -15.03
C ASN A 334 4.93 33.83 -14.11
N VAL A 335 5.13 33.93 -12.80
CA VAL A 335 4.59 32.98 -11.81
C VAL A 335 3.64 33.69 -10.84
N TYR A 336 2.47 33.10 -10.62
CA TYR A 336 1.53 33.48 -9.56
C TYR A 336 1.50 32.40 -8.46
N PRO A 337 2.08 32.66 -7.28
CA PRO A 337 2.12 31.67 -6.20
C PRO A 337 0.77 31.61 -5.47
N LEU A 338 0.13 30.44 -5.49
CA LEU A 338 -0.94 30.08 -4.56
C LEU A 338 -0.31 29.48 -3.32
N THR A 339 -0.60 30.01 -2.14
CA THR A 339 -0.09 29.48 -0.87
C THR A 339 -1.22 29.19 0.09
N ASN A 340 -1.05 28.16 0.92
CA ASN A 340 -2.03 27.76 1.93
C ASN A 340 -3.45 27.61 1.35
N ILE A 341 -3.57 26.82 0.27
CA ILE A 341 -4.80 26.68 -0.50
C ILE A 341 -5.93 26.14 0.38
N SER A 342 -6.99 26.93 0.51
CA SER A 342 -8.13 26.65 1.39
C SER A 342 -9.48 26.76 0.68
N GLU A 343 -9.47 26.92 -0.64
CA GLU A 343 -10.62 26.99 -1.51
C GLU A 343 -10.23 26.61 -2.94
N ASN A 344 -11.22 26.42 -3.80
CA ASN A 344 -10.99 26.21 -5.23
C ASN A 344 -10.54 27.52 -5.90
N TYR A 345 -9.63 27.42 -6.87
CA TYR A 345 -9.12 28.55 -7.64
C TYR A 345 -9.46 28.43 -9.12
N THR A 346 -9.95 29.51 -9.72
CA THR A 346 -10.09 29.64 -11.17
C THR A 346 -9.13 30.72 -11.67
N ILE A 347 -8.25 30.38 -12.61
CA ILE A 347 -7.27 31.27 -13.20
C ILE A 347 -7.57 31.42 -14.69
N THR A 348 -7.67 32.66 -15.17
CA THR A 348 -7.76 32.95 -16.60
C THR A 348 -6.66 33.90 -17.01
N VAL A 349 -5.94 33.56 -18.08
CA VAL A 349 -4.87 34.40 -18.64
C VAL A 349 -5.16 34.78 -20.09
N ARG A 350 -4.79 36.00 -20.47
CA ARG A 350 -4.70 36.47 -21.87
C ARG A 350 -3.28 36.93 -22.13
N TYR A 351 -2.82 36.74 -23.36
CA TYR A 351 -1.57 37.28 -23.87
C TYR A 351 -1.83 38.38 -24.89
N LYS A 352 -0.95 39.38 -24.93
CA LYS A 352 -0.97 40.46 -25.92
C LYS A 352 0.22 40.31 -26.86
N ASP A 353 -0.03 40.52 -28.15
CA ASP A 353 1.03 40.67 -29.13
C ASP A 353 1.82 41.95 -28.81
N ILE A 354 3.13 41.84 -28.72
CA ILE A 354 4.04 42.96 -28.45
C ILE A 354 4.98 43.24 -29.64
N ARG A 355 4.77 42.57 -30.78
CA ARG A 355 5.55 42.79 -31.98
C ARG A 355 5.16 44.10 -32.66
N THR A 356 6.17 44.79 -33.19
CA THR A 356 5.98 45.93 -34.09
C THR A 356 5.65 45.41 -35.49
N TYR A 357 4.72 46.07 -36.17
CA TYR A 357 4.39 45.79 -37.56
C TYR A 357 4.64 47.03 -38.42
N TYR A 358 5.14 46.83 -39.62
CA TYR A 358 5.27 47.85 -40.66
C TYR A 358 4.38 47.51 -41.85
N HIS A 359 3.88 48.55 -42.51
CA HIS A 359 2.98 48.46 -43.65
C HIS A 359 3.74 48.65 -44.96
N ILE A 360 3.50 47.75 -45.90
CA ILE A 360 3.90 47.93 -47.29
C ILE A 360 2.65 48.26 -48.08
N HIS A 361 2.54 49.55 -48.42
CA HIS A 361 1.43 50.08 -49.20
C HIS A 361 1.74 49.97 -50.69
N VAL A 362 0.83 49.39 -51.46
CA VAL A 362 0.93 49.25 -52.91
C VAL A 362 -0.18 50.06 -53.58
N ASP A 363 0.23 51.10 -54.30
CA ASP A 363 -0.64 51.95 -55.11
C ASP A 363 -0.45 51.62 -56.60
N ILE A 364 -1.49 51.08 -57.23
CA ILE A 364 -1.53 50.82 -58.68
C ILE A 364 -2.21 52.02 -59.34
N GLU A 365 -1.42 52.94 -59.86
CA GLU A 365 -1.87 54.23 -60.39
C GLU A 365 -2.61 54.08 -61.73
N THR A 366 -2.23 53.10 -62.56
CA THR A 366 -2.94 52.75 -63.79
C THR A 366 -3.19 51.26 -63.89
N ALA A 367 -4.38 50.86 -64.35
CA ALA A 367 -4.74 49.46 -64.49
C ALA A 367 -3.91 48.75 -65.58
N GLY A 368 -3.58 47.47 -65.37
CA GLY A 368 -2.81 46.68 -66.34
C GLY A 368 -1.95 45.57 -65.74
N GLY A 369 -2.07 45.28 -64.45
CA GLY A 369 -1.41 44.16 -63.77
C GLY A 369 -1.79 44.10 -62.29
N THR A 370 -1.13 43.22 -61.54
CA THR A 370 -1.33 43.01 -60.10
C THR A 370 0.01 42.95 -59.35
N VAL A 371 -0.03 43.22 -58.04
CA VAL A 371 1.06 42.94 -57.10
C VAL A 371 0.56 41.98 -56.03
N SER A 372 1.39 41.01 -55.65
CA SER A 372 1.08 40.06 -54.57
C SER A 372 2.25 39.91 -53.60
N PRO A 373 2.03 40.01 -52.28
CA PRO A 373 0.79 40.46 -51.64
C PRO A 373 0.48 41.94 -51.95
N ALA A 374 -0.80 42.27 -52.13
CA ALA A 374 -1.26 43.65 -52.19
C ALA A 374 -1.51 44.13 -50.76
N ASP A 375 -0.99 45.32 -50.40
CA ASP A 375 -1.15 45.95 -49.07
C ASP A 375 -0.98 44.99 -47.89
N THR A 376 0.26 44.80 -47.42
CA THR A 376 0.55 43.84 -46.34
C THR A 376 1.14 44.52 -45.11
N SER A 377 0.85 43.95 -43.94
CA SER A 377 1.59 44.23 -42.71
C SER A 377 2.59 43.11 -42.46
N VAL A 378 3.82 43.47 -42.10
CA VAL A 378 4.90 42.52 -41.81
C VAL A 378 5.51 42.85 -40.46
N ILE A 379 6.02 41.83 -39.76
CA ILE A 379 6.68 42.04 -38.46
C ILE A 379 8.00 42.77 -38.71
N GLU A 380 8.36 43.69 -37.82
CA GLU A 380 9.66 44.36 -37.83
C GLU A 380 10.82 43.37 -37.98
N GLY A 381 11.69 43.66 -38.93
CA GLY A 381 12.86 42.87 -39.28
C GLY A 381 12.61 41.61 -40.10
N THR A 382 11.37 41.35 -40.54
CA THR A 382 11.09 40.27 -41.49
C THR A 382 11.34 40.69 -42.93
N ASP A 383 11.69 39.72 -43.77
CA ASP A 383 11.81 39.90 -45.20
C ASP A 383 10.45 39.67 -45.87
N VAL A 384 10.17 40.42 -46.93
CA VAL A 384 8.94 40.28 -47.71
C VAL A 384 9.20 40.49 -49.18
N THR A 385 8.75 39.53 -49.98
CA THR A 385 8.87 39.56 -51.43
C THR A 385 7.51 39.86 -52.05
N LEU A 386 7.49 40.86 -52.94
CA LEU A 386 6.36 41.24 -53.75
C LEU A 386 6.58 40.76 -55.19
N VAL A 387 5.54 40.19 -55.79
CA VAL A 387 5.55 39.73 -57.17
C VAL A 387 4.67 40.66 -58.01
N VAL A 388 5.24 41.23 -59.07
CA VAL A 388 4.54 42.11 -60.02
C VAL A 388 4.18 41.30 -61.26
N THR A 389 2.90 41.26 -61.60
CA THR A 389 2.38 40.49 -62.74
C THR A 389 1.59 41.40 -63.68
N PRO A 390 2.18 41.89 -64.78
CA PRO A 390 1.44 42.59 -65.83
C PRO A 390 0.40 41.67 -66.49
N ASN A 391 -0.76 42.22 -66.83
CA ASN A 391 -1.77 41.55 -67.66
C ASN A 391 -1.26 41.40 -69.11
N GLU A 392 -1.85 40.47 -69.87
CA GLU A 392 -1.50 40.29 -71.28
C GLU A 392 -1.67 41.60 -72.08
N GLY A 393 -0.65 41.99 -72.84
CA GLY A 393 -0.64 43.22 -73.62
C GLY A 393 -0.24 44.49 -72.85
N PHE A 394 0.16 44.37 -71.58
CA PHE A 394 0.66 45.48 -70.76
C PHE A 394 2.11 45.24 -70.31
N HIS A 395 2.83 46.33 -70.01
CA HIS A 395 4.10 46.31 -69.31
C HIS A 395 4.11 47.37 -68.20
N VAL A 396 5.04 47.25 -67.24
CA VAL A 396 5.25 48.27 -66.21
C VAL A 396 5.88 49.49 -66.86
N SER A 397 5.19 50.63 -66.85
CA SER A 397 5.70 51.90 -67.38
C SER A 397 6.38 52.75 -66.31
N GLN A 398 5.96 52.62 -65.06
CA GLN A 398 6.58 53.31 -63.92
C GLN A 398 6.53 52.42 -62.69
N PHE A 399 7.61 52.42 -61.93
CA PHE A 399 7.71 51.74 -60.65
C PHE A 399 8.51 52.62 -59.68
N THR A 400 7.95 52.96 -58.52
CA THR A 400 8.66 53.70 -57.48
C THR A 400 8.55 53.01 -56.12
N ILE A 401 9.60 53.12 -55.32
CA ILE A 401 9.63 52.73 -53.90
C ILE A 401 10.00 53.96 -53.10
N ASP A 402 9.15 54.37 -52.16
CA ASP A 402 9.30 55.56 -51.32
C ASP A 402 9.67 56.82 -52.13
N GLY A 403 9.01 56.97 -53.29
CA GLY A 403 9.24 58.07 -54.24
C GLY A 403 10.47 57.94 -55.14
N ASN A 404 11.32 56.92 -54.96
CA ASN A 404 12.48 56.67 -55.82
C ASN A 404 12.11 55.80 -57.02
N THR A 405 12.38 56.27 -58.24
CA THR A 405 12.08 55.52 -59.47
C THR A 405 13.04 54.35 -59.69
N ILE A 406 12.49 53.17 -59.94
CA ILE A 406 13.23 51.96 -60.30
C ILE A 406 13.24 51.84 -61.83
N THR A 407 14.40 51.97 -62.46
CA THR A 407 14.55 52.09 -63.94
C THR A 407 14.70 50.76 -64.68
N ASN A 408 14.49 49.64 -63.99
CA ASN A 408 14.58 48.33 -64.62
C ASN A 408 13.29 48.04 -65.43
N SER A 409 13.43 47.81 -66.73
CA SER A 409 12.28 47.64 -67.66
C SER A 409 11.59 46.26 -67.58
N GLN A 410 12.03 45.37 -66.66
CA GLN A 410 11.48 44.03 -66.47
C GLN A 410 11.35 43.67 -64.98
N ILE A 411 10.62 44.47 -64.20
CA ILE A 411 10.36 44.16 -62.79
C ILE A 411 9.30 43.03 -62.70
N SER A 412 9.71 41.86 -62.23
CA SER A 412 8.81 40.73 -61.91
C SER A 412 8.72 40.45 -60.40
N GLU A 413 9.76 40.75 -59.63
CA GLU A 413 9.79 40.58 -58.18
C GLU A 413 10.66 41.63 -57.49
N ILE A 414 10.32 41.99 -56.25
CA ILE A 414 11.11 42.86 -55.38
C ILE A 414 11.04 42.30 -53.96
N THR A 415 12.19 42.20 -53.29
CA THR A 415 12.28 41.80 -51.88
C THR A 415 12.70 42.99 -51.03
N PHE A 416 11.90 43.28 -49.99
CA PHE A 416 12.28 44.14 -48.88
C PHE A 416 12.89 43.24 -47.81
N GLU A 417 14.21 43.30 -47.65
CA GLU A 417 14.90 42.59 -46.58
C GLU A 417 14.85 43.40 -45.29
N ASN A 418 14.60 42.73 -44.17
CA ASN A 418 14.63 43.29 -42.82
C ASN A 418 13.83 44.60 -42.73
N VAL A 419 12.51 44.54 -42.89
CA VAL A 419 11.65 45.73 -42.91
C VAL A 419 11.67 46.47 -41.56
N GLN A 420 12.07 47.74 -41.57
CA GLN A 420 12.21 48.57 -40.36
C GLN A 420 11.32 49.83 -40.37
N THR A 421 10.60 50.08 -41.45
CA THR A 421 9.69 51.22 -41.62
C THR A 421 8.55 50.85 -42.56
N ASP A 422 7.50 51.66 -42.58
CA ASP A 422 6.50 51.59 -43.64
C ASP A 422 7.14 51.92 -44.99
N HIS A 423 6.66 51.29 -46.05
CA HIS A 423 7.10 51.53 -47.43
C HIS A 423 5.89 51.80 -48.34
N GLU A 424 6.04 52.77 -49.27
CA GLU A 424 5.05 53.07 -50.31
C GLU A 424 5.58 52.66 -51.68
N ILE A 425 4.77 51.93 -52.44
CA ILE A 425 5.10 51.47 -53.77
C ILE A 425 4.07 52.04 -54.74
N LYS A 426 4.54 52.68 -55.82
CA LYS A 426 3.66 53.16 -56.89
C LYS A 426 3.99 52.51 -58.21
N ILE A 427 2.97 51.99 -58.88
CA ILE A 427 3.13 51.24 -60.13
C ILE A 427 2.12 51.74 -61.15
N SER A 428 2.61 52.08 -62.34
CA SER A 428 1.79 52.32 -63.51
C SER A 428 2.08 51.25 -64.56
N PHE A 429 1.01 50.73 -65.17
CA PHE A 429 1.04 49.86 -66.33
C PHE A 429 0.62 50.63 -67.60
N MET A 430 1.19 50.26 -68.75
CA MET A 430 0.86 50.84 -70.05
C MET A 430 0.63 49.75 -71.09
N THR A 431 -0.33 49.98 -71.99
CA THR A 431 -0.65 49.07 -73.11
C THR A 431 0.48 49.04 -74.13
N ASN A 432 0.70 47.89 -74.74
CA ASN A 432 1.68 47.71 -75.82
C ASN A 432 1.19 48.21 -77.20
N SER A 433 0.04 48.91 -77.30
CA SER A 433 -0.59 49.37 -78.56
C SER A 433 -0.30 50.85 -78.89
N ILE A 434 -0.21 51.18 -80.18
CA ILE A 434 -0.06 52.55 -80.72
C ILE A 434 -1.42 53.04 -81.24
N ASP A 435 -1.89 54.22 -80.82
CA ASP A 435 -3.21 54.80 -81.19
C ASP A 435 -3.34 55.09 -82.71
N GLU A 436 -4.47 54.67 -83.31
CA GLU A 436 -4.79 54.83 -84.75
C GLU A 436 -4.83 56.30 -85.23
N GLU A 437 -5.01 57.29 -84.34
CA GLU A 437 -5.03 58.72 -84.69
C GLU A 437 -3.66 59.30 -85.10
N SER A 438 -2.58 58.54 -84.92
CA SER A 438 -1.21 58.95 -85.29
C SER A 438 -0.83 58.66 -86.75
N LEU A 439 -1.75 58.10 -87.55
CA LEU A 439 -1.51 57.73 -88.94
C LEU A 439 -1.58 58.94 -89.88
N SER A 440 -0.44 59.33 -90.44
CA SER A 440 -0.37 60.36 -91.49
C SER A 440 -0.20 59.72 -92.88
N VAL A 441 -1.07 60.09 -93.82
CA VAL A 441 -1.06 59.54 -95.20
C VAL A 441 0.06 60.19 -96.00
N MET A 442 0.87 59.36 -96.65
CA MET A 442 2.05 59.76 -97.42
C MET A 442 1.78 59.76 -98.93
N GLY A 443 2.31 60.76 -99.65
CA GLY A 443 2.22 60.84 -101.10
C GLY A 443 3.16 59.84 -101.78
N ILE A 444 2.58 58.87 -102.49
CA ILE A 444 3.35 57.88 -103.27
C ILE A 444 2.95 57.95 -104.75
N TYR A 445 3.93 58.07 -105.65
CA TYR A 445 3.67 58.24 -107.09
C TYR A 445 4.72 57.56 -107.98
N PRO A 446 4.35 57.01 -109.17
CA PRO A 446 2.98 56.78 -109.61
C PRO A 446 2.29 55.67 -108.81
N ASN A 447 0.97 55.73 -108.75
CA ASN A 447 0.14 54.69 -108.15
C ASN A 447 -1.18 54.59 -108.94
N PRO A 448 -1.45 53.51 -109.71
CA PRO A 448 -0.71 52.23 -109.74
C PRO A 448 0.73 52.32 -110.30
N ASN A 449 1.57 51.35 -109.96
CA ASN A 449 2.96 51.21 -110.44
C ASN A 449 3.33 49.76 -110.79
N ASN A 450 4.53 49.54 -111.36
CA ASN A 450 5.04 48.20 -111.68
C ASN A 450 6.18 47.80 -110.73
N GLY A 451 6.06 48.12 -109.43
CA GLY A 451 7.11 47.89 -108.42
C GLY A 451 8.15 49.01 -108.30
N MET A 452 8.07 50.03 -109.16
CA MET A 452 8.86 51.27 -109.05
C MET A 452 7.98 52.45 -108.66
N PHE A 453 8.26 53.07 -107.53
CA PHE A 453 7.52 54.23 -107.03
C PHE A 453 8.42 55.18 -106.25
N SER A 454 8.00 56.42 -106.14
CA SER A 454 8.67 57.47 -105.38
C SER A 454 7.80 57.86 -104.20
N ILE A 455 8.45 58.16 -103.08
CA ILE A 455 7.81 58.66 -101.88
C ILE A 455 8.25 60.10 -101.65
N ASP A 456 7.29 60.99 -101.46
CA ASP A 456 7.52 62.37 -101.01
C ASP A 456 7.55 62.42 -99.48
N PHE A 457 8.70 62.78 -98.91
CA PHE A 457 8.94 62.92 -97.47
C PHE A 457 8.72 64.35 -96.97
N SER A 458 7.81 65.10 -97.60
CA SER A 458 7.33 66.38 -97.09
C SER A 458 6.79 66.22 -95.65
N ASN A 459 7.44 66.89 -94.70
CA ASN A 459 7.22 66.88 -93.24
C ASN A 459 7.80 65.69 -92.46
N ILE A 460 8.76 64.96 -93.03
CA ILE A 460 9.50 63.89 -92.32
C ILE A 460 10.99 64.22 -92.37
N GLU A 461 11.68 64.19 -91.23
CA GLU A 461 13.11 64.50 -91.13
C GLU A 461 13.82 63.56 -90.15
N GLY A 462 15.05 63.18 -90.47
CA GLY A 462 15.92 62.36 -89.63
C GLY A 462 15.86 60.87 -89.92
N ASP A 463 16.32 60.07 -88.96
CA ASP A 463 16.32 58.60 -89.08
C ASP A 463 14.89 58.06 -89.04
N ALA A 464 14.58 57.17 -89.98
CA ALA A 464 13.29 56.53 -90.08
C ALA A 464 13.44 55.08 -90.57
N THR A 465 12.49 54.22 -90.22
CA THR A 465 12.43 52.85 -90.71
C THR A 465 11.33 52.73 -91.77
N TYR A 466 11.73 52.36 -92.99
CA TYR A 466 10.84 51.97 -94.08
C TYR A 466 10.45 50.51 -93.95
N GLN A 467 9.16 50.21 -94.12
CA GLN A 467 8.63 48.87 -94.25
C GLN A 467 7.70 48.77 -95.45
N LEU A 468 7.86 47.70 -96.24
CA LEU A 468 6.90 47.30 -97.26
C LEU A 468 6.16 46.06 -96.79
N ILE A 469 4.83 46.07 -96.86
CA ILE A 469 3.97 45.06 -96.25
C ILE A 469 2.95 44.60 -97.31
N ASP A 470 2.74 43.29 -97.45
CA ASP A 470 1.72 42.77 -98.37
C ASP A 470 0.29 42.93 -97.81
N ALA A 471 -0.73 42.74 -98.65
CA ALA A 471 -2.14 42.86 -98.24
C ALA A 471 -2.58 41.90 -97.11
N ARG A 472 -1.77 40.91 -96.75
CA ARG A 472 -2.04 39.97 -95.63
C ARG A 472 -1.33 40.41 -94.35
N GLY A 473 -0.62 41.54 -94.36
CA GLY A 473 0.13 42.06 -93.22
C GLY A 473 1.54 41.48 -93.08
N ALA A 474 2.02 40.68 -94.04
CA ALA A 474 3.38 40.15 -93.98
C ALA A 474 4.40 41.21 -94.45
N VAL A 475 5.42 41.45 -93.65
CA VAL A 475 6.50 42.38 -94.00
C VAL A 475 7.35 41.77 -95.12
N VAL A 476 7.35 42.43 -96.27
CA VAL A 476 8.11 42.09 -97.47
C VAL A 476 9.54 42.61 -97.36
N GLU A 477 9.71 43.82 -96.83
CA GLU A 477 11.01 44.44 -96.63
C GLU A 477 10.99 45.38 -95.43
N THR A 478 12.11 45.50 -94.72
CA THR A 478 12.37 46.56 -93.74
C THR A 478 13.75 47.13 -93.98
N ARG A 479 13.86 48.46 -93.91
CA ARG A 479 15.12 49.18 -94.17
C ARG A 479 15.16 50.48 -93.38
N ASP A 480 16.28 50.75 -92.73
CA ASP A 480 16.52 52.07 -92.16
C ASP A 480 16.95 53.07 -93.25
N ILE A 481 16.34 54.25 -93.20
CA ILE A 481 16.54 55.36 -94.11
C ILE A 481 16.80 56.63 -93.28
N ASN A 482 17.56 57.55 -93.84
CA ASN A 482 17.70 58.89 -93.28
C ASN A 482 17.18 59.85 -94.33
N VAL A 483 16.22 60.69 -93.95
CA VAL A 483 15.46 61.54 -94.88
C VAL A 483 15.54 63.00 -94.48
N ALA A 484 15.71 63.87 -95.47
CA ALA A 484 15.56 65.31 -95.28
C ALA A 484 14.13 65.76 -95.62
N ASN A 485 13.62 66.76 -94.89
CA ASN A 485 12.27 67.29 -95.11
C ASN A 485 12.10 67.80 -96.55
N GLY A 486 11.09 67.26 -97.26
CA GLY A 486 10.79 67.60 -98.66
C GLY A 486 11.61 66.83 -99.69
N GLU A 487 12.41 65.84 -99.27
CA GLU A 487 13.12 64.93 -100.17
C GLU A 487 12.15 63.93 -100.83
N THR A 488 12.42 63.57 -102.09
CA THR A 488 11.73 62.47 -102.77
C THR A 488 12.71 61.32 -103.00
N MET A 489 12.41 60.13 -102.46
CA MET A 489 13.24 58.94 -102.70
C MET A 489 12.53 57.92 -103.58
N ASN A 490 13.31 57.25 -104.43
CA ASN A 490 12.84 56.23 -105.35
C ASN A 490 13.06 54.84 -104.79
N PHE A 491 12.01 54.02 -104.84
CA PHE A 491 12.00 52.64 -104.44
C PHE A 491 11.75 51.75 -105.66
N ASN A 492 12.50 50.67 -105.77
CA ASN A 492 12.38 49.71 -106.85
C ASN A 492 12.41 48.30 -106.26
N HIS A 493 11.24 47.66 -106.27
CA HIS A 493 11.04 46.32 -105.76
C HIS A 493 10.49 45.42 -106.87
N ASN A 494 10.96 44.17 -106.91
CA ASN A 494 10.40 43.16 -107.79
C ASN A 494 9.19 42.51 -107.10
N LEU A 495 8.02 43.09 -107.30
CA LEU A 495 6.77 42.69 -106.62
C LEU A 495 5.81 41.99 -107.59
N ASN A 496 5.00 41.08 -107.06
CA ASN A 496 3.89 40.51 -107.82
C ASN A 496 2.73 41.52 -107.86
N ALA A 497 1.86 41.42 -108.87
CA ALA A 497 0.66 42.25 -108.95
C ALA A 497 -0.21 42.07 -107.69
N GLY A 498 -0.61 43.18 -107.08
CA GLY A 498 -1.33 43.16 -105.80
C GLY A 498 -1.26 44.48 -105.04
N THR A 499 -1.93 44.52 -103.88
CA THR A 499 -1.90 45.66 -102.97
C THR A 499 -0.82 45.46 -101.92
N TYR A 500 -0.05 46.52 -101.68
CA TYR A 500 0.94 46.61 -100.62
C TYR A 500 0.77 47.90 -99.84
N PHE A 501 1.27 47.91 -98.62
CA PHE A 501 1.32 49.08 -97.75
C PHE A 501 2.78 49.42 -97.47
N VAL A 502 3.13 50.68 -97.67
CA VAL A 502 4.38 51.25 -97.21
C VAL A 502 4.12 51.89 -95.86
N ARG A 503 5.00 51.61 -94.89
CA ARG A 503 4.98 52.20 -93.56
C ARG A 503 6.34 52.85 -93.29
N ILE A 504 6.34 54.12 -92.89
CA ILE A 504 7.53 54.84 -92.42
C ILE A 504 7.36 55.10 -90.93
N ILE A 505 8.33 54.69 -90.13
CA ILE A 505 8.35 54.90 -88.68
C ILE A 505 9.46 55.91 -88.39
N ASN A 506 9.12 57.10 -87.92
CA ASN A 506 10.06 58.17 -87.58
C ASN A 506 9.77 58.61 -86.14
N ALA A 507 10.65 58.22 -85.22
CA ALA A 507 10.45 58.33 -83.77
C ALA A 507 9.09 57.75 -83.32
N ASP A 508 8.21 58.59 -82.79
CA ASP A 508 6.87 58.29 -82.28
C ASP A 508 5.76 58.43 -83.33
N LYS A 509 6.10 58.79 -84.58
CA LYS A 509 5.15 58.97 -85.67
C LYS A 509 5.22 57.86 -86.70
N VAL A 510 4.06 57.42 -87.18
CA VAL A 510 3.92 56.38 -88.19
C VAL A 510 3.17 56.96 -89.40
N TYR A 511 3.82 56.91 -90.56
CA TYR A 511 3.23 57.28 -91.84
C TYR A 511 2.91 56.04 -92.64
N VAL A 512 1.77 56.02 -93.32
CA VAL A 512 1.36 54.86 -94.12
C VAL A 512 0.89 55.33 -95.50
N GLY A 513 1.25 54.58 -96.54
CA GLY A 513 0.74 54.77 -97.89
C GLY A 513 0.41 53.44 -98.53
N GLN A 514 -0.70 53.37 -99.26
CA GLN A 514 -1.07 52.19 -100.02
C GLN A 514 -0.49 52.30 -101.44
N ILE A 515 0.11 51.22 -101.94
CA ILE A 515 0.51 51.09 -103.34
C ILE A 515 -0.22 49.92 -104.00
N VAL A 516 -0.55 50.09 -105.27
CA VAL A 516 -1.11 49.05 -106.12
C VAL A 516 -0.08 48.74 -107.21
N VAL A 517 0.35 47.47 -107.26
CA VAL A 517 1.27 46.96 -108.28
C VAL A 517 0.45 46.24 -109.35
N GLU A 518 0.59 46.65 -110.62
CA GLU A 518 -0.08 46.03 -111.78
C GLU A 518 0.76 45.00 -112.52
#